data_AF-A0A495VQ23-F1
#
_entry.id   AF-A0A495VQ23-F1
#
_cell.length_a   1.000
_cell.length_b   1.000
_cell.length_c   1.000
_cell.angle_alpha   90.00
_cell.angle_beta   90.00
_cell.angle_gamma   90.00
#
_symmetry.space_group_name_H-M   'P 1'
#
loop_
_entity.id
_entity.type
_entity.pdbx_description
1 polymer ?
#
loop_
_entity_poly.entity_id
_entity_poly.type
_entity_poly.pdbx_seq_one_letter_code
_entity_poly.pdbx_strand_id
1 'polypeptide(L)'
;MLESEEKWLKRIRTNMEELLPENETVEIDIFGVDVGEYIRAKLPDAIARVFITAPVHLLEGKECKDVLFPEKRQDGSGRVVFPEKVLRVLSFKMKGWNRPVTRFINSCHAKSELQYNRYVRGGVNKPVAVLSMSASDRVVLDYYSLPASLRVHEVDSAVYIPVPEMQDGGYDVPARLADAVGYVCAAMVYEILGQPDMAAQMVGRVALPEL
;
A
#
# COMPACT_ATOMS: atom_id res chain seq x y z
N MET A 1 -6.13 11.29 -8.25
CA MET A 1 -7.16 12.34 -8.44
C MET A 1 -7.96 12.39 -7.16
N LEU A 2 -8.06 13.55 -6.52
CA LEU A 2 -8.78 13.66 -5.24
C LEU A 2 -10.28 13.52 -5.49
N GLU A 3 -10.88 12.43 -5.02
CA GLU A 3 -12.34 12.26 -5.03
C GLU A 3 -12.90 12.65 -3.66
N SER A 4 -13.93 13.51 -3.66
CA SER A 4 -14.59 13.96 -2.43
C SER A 4 -15.31 12.82 -1.71
N GLU A 5 -15.41 12.92 -0.39
CA GLU A 5 -16.10 11.94 0.45
C GLU A 5 -17.55 11.70 0.00
N GLU A 6 -18.29 12.75 -0.34
CA GLU A 6 -19.68 12.64 -0.81
C GLU A 6 -19.81 11.78 -2.09
N LYS A 7 -18.83 11.90 -2.99
CA LYS A 7 -18.78 11.12 -4.22
C LYS A 7 -18.53 9.64 -3.92
N TRP A 8 -17.63 9.36 -2.96
CA TRP A 8 -17.38 8.00 -2.47
C TRP A 8 -18.62 7.38 -1.83
N LEU A 9 -19.28 8.11 -0.95
CA LEU A 9 -20.52 7.67 -0.30
C LEU A 9 -21.59 7.32 -1.32
N LYS A 10 -21.82 8.20 -2.30
CA LYS A 10 -22.80 7.94 -3.36
C LYS A 10 -22.43 6.69 -4.16
N ARG A 11 -21.17 6.57 -4.60
CA ARG A 11 -20.70 5.42 -5.37
C ARG A 11 -20.88 4.10 -4.61
N ILE A 12 -20.48 4.06 -3.33
CA ILE A 12 -20.53 2.85 -2.53
C ILE A 12 -21.98 2.46 -2.23
N ARG A 13 -22.86 3.42 -1.93
CA ARG A 13 -24.30 3.17 -1.79
C ARG A 13 -24.90 2.60 -3.07
N THR A 14 -24.61 3.19 -4.22
CA THR A 14 -25.07 2.66 -5.50
C THR A 14 -24.58 1.23 -5.73
N ASN A 15 -23.31 0.95 -5.46
CA ASN A 15 -22.79 -0.41 -5.58
C ASN A 15 -23.56 -1.40 -4.69
N MET A 16 -23.85 -1.03 -3.44
CA MET A 16 -24.65 -1.86 -2.53
C MET A 16 -26.08 -2.07 -3.05
N GLU A 17 -26.75 -1.01 -3.49
CA GLU A 17 -28.11 -1.08 -4.04
C GLU A 17 -28.21 -1.99 -5.27
N GLU A 18 -27.16 -2.09 -6.10
CA GLU A 18 -27.14 -3.00 -7.26
C GLU A 18 -27.32 -4.50 -6.92
N LEU A 19 -27.03 -4.92 -5.68
CA LEU A 19 -27.24 -6.31 -5.26
C LEU A 19 -28.60 -6.54 -4.58
N LEU A 20 -29.32 -5.47 -4.25
CA LEU A 20 -30.63 -5.60 -3.64
C LEU A 20 -31.70 -5.92 -4.70
N PRO A 21 -32.76 -6.68 -4.33
CA PRO A 21 -33.96 -6.78 -5.15
C PRO A 21 -34.56 -5.39 -5.44
N GLU A 22 -35.24 -5.21 -6.58
CA GLU A 22 -35.82 -3.90 -7.02
C GLU A 22 -36.74 -3.20 -5.99
N ASN A 23 -37.18 -3.91 -4.94
CA ASN A 23 -38.09 -3.42 -3.91
C ASN A 23 -37.40 -3.18 -2.55
N GLU A 24 -36.10 -3.41 -2.42
CA GLU A 24 -35.33 -3.16 -1.20
C GLU A 24 -34.35 -2.00 -1.42
N THR A 25 -34.39 -1.01 -0.52
CA THR A 25 -33.37 0.04 -0.44
C THR A 25 -32.37 -0.30 0.67
N VAL A 26 -31.14 0.21 0.56
CA VAL A 26 -30.15 0.12 1.64
C VAL A 26 -30.55 1.08 2.77
N GLU A 27 -31.66 0.79 3.45
CA GLU A 27 -32.05 1.41 4.72
C GLU A 27 -31.81 0.39 5.83
N ILE A 28 -30.54 0.01 6.02
CA ILE A 28 -30.17 -0.95 7.06
C ILE A 28 -29.56 -0.18 8.23
N ASP A 29 -30.44 0.31 9.11
CA ASP A 29 -30.06 0.85 10.40
C ASP A 29 -29.81 -0.31 11.39
N ILE A 30 -28.55 -0.75 11.48
CA ILE A 30 -28.16 -1.67 12.55
C ILE A 30 -27.65 -0.82 13.71
N PHE A 31 -28.35 -0.90 14.84
CA PHE A 31 -28.01 -0.22 16.10
C PHE A 31 -28.17 1.31 16.15
N GLY A 32 -28.92 1.94 15.23
CA GLY A 32 -29.14 3.40 15.25
C GLY A 32 -28.05 4.20 14.52
N VAL A 33 -27.27 3.56 13.65
CA VAL A 33 -26.13 4.13 12.92
C VAL A 33 -26.40 4.07 11.42
N ASP A 34 -26.34 5.23 10.76
CA ASP A 34 -26.51 5.32 9.31
C ASP A 34 -25.40 4.55 8.58
N VAL A 35 -25.77 3.83 7.51
CA VAL A 35 -24.84 3.11 6.62
C VAL A 35 -23.74 4.03 6.11
N GLY A 36 -24.03 5.34 5.94
CA GLY A 36 -23.03 6.35 5.60
C GLY A 36 -21.88 6.44 6.60
N GLU A 37 -22.14 6.29 7.90
CA GLU A 37 -21.08 6.32 8.93
C GLU A 37 -20.19 5.08 8.85
N TYR A 38 -20.76 3.90 8.61
CA TYR A 38 -19.98 2.69 8.39
C TYR A 38 -19.08 2.80 7.15
N ILE A 39 -19.60 3.37 6.06
CA ILE A 39 -18.82 3.61 4.84
C ILE A 39 -17.63 4.54 5.15
N ARG A 40 -17.87 5.68 5.82
CA ARG A 40 -16.79 6.61 6.19
C ARG A 40 -15.72 5.95 7.05
N ALA A 41 -16.14 5.15 8.04
CA ALA A 41 -15.23 4.45 8.92
C ALA A 41 -14.39 3.38 8.19
N LYS A 42 -14.95 2.73 7.16
CA LYS A 42 -14.30 1.62 6.44
C LYS A 42 -13.62 2.00 5.13
N LEU A 43 -13.86 3.20 4.62
CA LEU A 43 -13.21 3.69 3.40
C LEU A 43 -11.66 3.68 3.49
N PRO A 44 -10.99 4.18 4.55
CA PRO A 44 -9.53 4.14 4.62
C PRO A 44 -8.98 2.70 4.65
N ASP A 45 -9.65 1.81 5.38
CA ASP A 45 -9.30 0.37 5.45
C ASP A 45 -9.43 -0.30 4.08
N ALA A 46 -10.50 0.01 3.35
CA ALA A 46 -10.75 -0.50 2.00
C ALA A 46 -9.70 -0.02 1.00
N ILE A 47 -9.35 1.27 1.02
CA ILE A 47 -8.29 1.83 0.18
C ILE A 47 -6.95 1.14 0.49
N ALA A 48 -6.62 1.00 1.77
CA ALA A 48 -5.39 0.35 2.20
C ALA A 48 -5.31 -1.10 1.70
N ARG A 49 -6.40 -1.86 1.82
CA ARG A 49 -6.50 -3.25 1.36
C ARG A 49 -6.27 -3.37 -0.15
N VAL A 50 -6.87 -2.48 -0.95
CA VAL A 50 -6.67 -2.47 -2.40
C VAL A 50 -5.23 -2.08 -2.75
N PHE A 51 -4.65 -1.08 -2.09
CA PHE A 51 -3.29 -0.63 -2.38
C PHE A 51 -2.21 -1.65 -2.01
N ILE A 52 -2.46 -2.49 -1.00
CA ILE A 52 -1.57 -3.59 -0.63
C ILE A 52 -1.51 -4.67 -1.74
N THR A 53 -2.65 -5.02 -2.32
CA THR A 53 -2.75 -6.13 -3.29
C THR A 53 -2.56 -5.69 -4.74
N ALA A 54 -2.83 -4.42 -5.06
CA ALA A 54 -2.79 -3.91 -6.41
C ALA A 54 -1.40 -4.07 -7.07
N PRO A 55 -1.34 -4.38 -8.38
CA PRO A 55 -0.12 -4.31 -9.16
C PRO A 55 0.53 -2.91 -9.09
N VAL A 56 1.87 -2.88 -9.02
CA VAL A 56 2.64 -1.63 -8.86
C VAL A 56 2.37 -0.61 -9.97
N HIS A 57 2.07 -1.06 -11.19
CA HIS A 57 1.81 -0.18 -12.32
C HIS A 57 0.45 0.56 -12.26
N LEU A 58 -0.46 0.15 -11.39
CA LEU A 58 -1.75 0.85 -11.15
C LEU A 58 -1.67 1.87 -10.02
N LEU A 59 -0.55 1.93 -9.32
CA LEU A 59 -0.39 2.72 -8.12
C LEU A 59 0.42 3.98 -8.38
N GLU A 60 -0.05 5.10 -7.83
CA GLU A 60 0.64 6.38 -7.83
C GLU A 60 1.29 6.56 -6.44
N GLY A 61 2.59 6.32 -6.35
CA GLY A 61 3.33 6.49 -5.10
C GLY A 61 3.94 7.90 -4.95
N LYS A 62 4.26 8.28 -3.72
CA LYS A 62 4.98 9.51 -3.40
C LYS A 62 6.49 9.26 -3.38
N GLU A 63 7.25 10.17 -3.99
CA GLU A 63 8.71 10.13 -3.93
C GLU A 63 9.20 10.70 -2.58
N CYS A 64 10.17 10.03 -1.94
CA CYS A 64 10.68 10.44 -0.63
C CYS A 64 12.21 10.45 -0.51
N LYS A 65 12.96 10.44 -1.61
CA LYS A 65 14.44 10.39 -1.54
C LYS A 65 15.06 11.48 -0.66
N ASP A 66 14.48 12.68 -0.65
CA ASP A 66 15.05 13.86 0.04
C ASP A 66 14.92 13.80 1.57
N VAL A 67 14.03 12.96 2.08
CA VAL A 67 13.81 12.76 3.53
C VAL A 67 14.46 11.49 4.07
N LEU A 68 15.08 10.68 3.20
CA LEU A 68 15.73 9.43 3.58
C LEU A 68 17.22 9.65 3.81
N PHE A 69 17.68 9.30 5.02
CA PHE A 69 19.08 9.42 5.40
C PHE A 69 19.67 8.02 5.61
N PRO A 70 20.55 7.54 4.70
CA PRO A 70 21.17 6.23 4.83
C PRO A 70 22.17 6.15 5.98
N GLU A 71 21.94 5.25 6.91
CA GLU A 71 22.89 4.84 7.94
C GLU A 71 23.82 3.78 7.37
N LYS A 72 25.03 4.19 6.98
CA LYS A 72 26.01 3.31 6.35
C LYS A 72 26.70 2.37 7.34
N ARG A 73 26.94 1.13 6.90
CA ARG A 73 27.87 0.17 7.52
C ARG A 73 29.20 0.15 6.74
N GLN A 74 30.23 -0.47 7.32
CA GLN A 74 31.59 -0.45 6.76
C GLN A 74 31.76 -1.31 5.49
N ASP A 75 30.80 -2.18 5.17
CA ASP A 75 30.91 -3.20 4.14
C ASP A 75 30.11 -2.90 2.86
N GLY A 76 29.72 -1.64 2.66
CA GLY A 76 28.87 -1.20 1.55
C GLY A 76 27.39 -1.55 1.74
N SER A 77 26.99 -2.03 2.93
CA SER A 77 25.59 -2.17 3.32
C SER A 77 25.16 -1.03 4.24
N GLY A 78 23.88 -1.00 4.60
CA GLY A 78 23.36 -0.06 5.57
C GLY A 78 21.86 -0.16 5.68
N ARG A 79 21.26 0.82 6.36
CA ARG A 79 19.82 0.90 6.52
C ARG A 79 19.29 2.30 6.26
N VAL A 80 18.02 2.38 5.91
CA VAL A 80 17.25 3.61 5.80
C VAL A 80 15.97 3.42 6.59
N VAL A 81 15.57 4.45 7.34
CA VAL A 81 14.28 4.49 8.02
C VAL A 81 13.34 5.35 7.18
N PHE A 82 12.20 4.79 6.80
CA PHE A 82 11.18 5.54 6.07
C PHE A 82 10.44 6.52 7.00
N PRO A 83 9.77 7.55 6.45
CA PRO A 83 8.85 8.39 7.20
C PRO A 83 7.75 7.58 7.91
N GLU A 84 7.02 8.24 8.80
CA GLU A 84 5.85 7.61 9.44
C GLU A 84 4.77 7.27 8.41
N LYS A 85 3.87 6.35 8.79
CA LYS A 85 2.66 6.00 8.01
C LYS A 85 2.98 5.50 6.60
N VAL A 86 3.94 4.59 6.44
CA VAL A 86 4.15 3.89 5.17
C VAL A 86 3.27 2.65 5.10
N LEU A 87 2.38 2.60 4.11
CA LEU A 87 1.58 1.41 3.81
C LEU A 87 2.39 0.38 3.02
N ARG A 88 3.08 0.83 1.96
CA ARG A 88 3.79 -0.06 1.02
C ARG A 88 4.94 0.64 0.33
N VAL A 89 6.10 0.00 0.25
CA VAL A 89 7.22 0.48 -0.57
C VAL A 89 7.08 -0.09 -1.99
N LEU A 90 7.08 0.78 -3.02
CA LEU A 90 6.91 0.38 -4.42
C LEU A 90 8.24 0.19 -5.13
N SER A 91 9.16 1.14 -4.94
CA SER A 91 10.49 1.06 -5.53
C SER A 91 11.54 1.75 -4.66
N PHE A 92 12.75 1.20 -4.67
CA PHE A 92 13.88 1.78 -3.96
C PHE A 92 15.16 1.53 -4.73
N LYS A 93 15.97 2.58 -4.89
CA LYS A 93 17.25 2.53 -5.59
C LYS A 93 18.26 3.40 -4.88
N MET A 94 19.41 2.83 -4.58
CA MET A 94 20.59 3.57 -4.12
C MET A 94 21.43 4.03 -5.32
N LYS A 95 22.15 5.16 -5.16
CA LYS A 95 23.18 5.55 -6.14
C LYS A 95 24.25 4.47 -6.21
N GLY A 96 24.58 4.03 -7.43
CA GLY A 96 25.52 2.93 -7.69
C GLY A 96 24.86 1.58 -7.99
N TRP A 97 23.55 1.44 -7.79
CA TRP A 97 22.80 0.29 -8.32
C TRP A 97 22.36 0.54 -9.77
N ASN A 98 22.45 -0.51 -10.59
CA ASN A 98 22.05 -0.44 -12.00
C ASN A 98 20.56 -0.64 -12.22
N ARG A 99 19.83 -1.14 -11.21
CA ARG A 99 18.38 -1.31 -11.26
C ARG A 99 17.73 -1.02 -9.90
N PRO A 100 16.48 -0.52 -9.89
CA PRO A 100 15.71 -0.40 -8.65
C PRO A 100 15.29 -1.77 -8.12
N VAL A 101 15.08 -1.85 -6.81
CA VAL A 101 14.37 -2.94 -6.16
C VAL A 101 12.88 -2.62 -6.16
N THR A 102 12.08 -3.50 -6.73
CA THR A 102 10.60 -3.39 -6.76
C THR A 102 9.91 -4.56 -6.05
N ARG A 103 10.68 -5.60 -5.70
CA ARG A 103 10.23 -6.76 -4.93
C ARG A 103 11.07 -6.85 -3.67
N PHE A 104 10.46 -6.55 -2.55
CA PHE A 104 11.09 -6.55 -1.24
C PHE A 104 10.88 -7.90 -0.57
N ILE A 105 11.85 -8.31 0.23
CA ILE A 105 11.70 -9.44 1.15
C ILE A 105 11.57 -8.89 2.57
N ASN A 106 10.83 -9.57 3.44
CA ASN A 106 10.80 -9.21 4.86
C ASN A 106 11.97 -9.85 5.61
N SER A 107 12.22 -9.39 6.84
CA SER A 107 13.27 -9.92 7.72
C SER A 107 13.11 -11.42 8.02
N CYS A 108 11.87 -11.93 8.04
CA CYS A 108 11.55 -13.34 8.29
C CYS A 108 11.75 -14.26 7.07
N HIS A 109 12.04 -13.70 5.89
CA HIS A 109 12.19 -14.48 4.67
C HIS A 109 13.53 -15.20 4.68
N ALA A 110 13.59 -16.48 4.28
CA ALA A 110 14.83 -17.28 4.29
C ALA A 110 16.03 -16.63 3.56
N LYS A 111 15.77 -15.87 2.49
CA LYS A 111 16.80 -15.11 1.76
C LYS A 111 17.36 -13.88 2.49
N SER A 112 16.74 -13.45 3.59
CA SER A 112 17.17 -12.31 4.41
C SER A 112 18.54 -12.58 5.03
N GLU A 113 18.71 -13.75 5.66
CA GLU A 113 19.98 -14.15 6.30
C GLU A 113 21.14 -14.20 5.31
N LEU A 114 20.88 -14.63 4.08
CA LEU A 114 21.87 -14.65 3.00
C LEU A 114 22.41 -13.23 2.71
N GLN A 115 21.65 -12.17 2.98
CA GLN A 115 22.11 -10.81 2.68
C GLN A 115 23.25 -10.34 3.59
N TYR A 116 23.42 -10.94 4.77
CA TYR A 116 24.55 -10.63 5.65
C TYR A 116 25.86 -11.26 5.17
N ASN A 117 25.80 -12.31 4.36
CA ASN A 117 26.99 -12.92 3.79
C ASN A 117 27.39 -12.22 2.48
N ARG A 118 28.61 -11.67 2.46
CA ARG A 118 29.19 -10.91 1.35
C ARG A 118 29.14 -11.62 0.00
N TYR A 119 29.20 -12.94 -0.02
CA TYR A 119 29.32 -13.73 -1.26
C TYR A 119 27.98 -14.16 -1.85
N VAL A 120 26.91 -14.20 -1.06
CA VAL A 120 25.58 -14.68 -1.50
C VAL A 120 24.50 -13.60 -1.49
N ARG A 121 24.79 -12.43 -0.94
CA ARG A 121 23.91 -11.27 -0.98
C ARG A 121 23.72 -10.70 -2.39
N GLY A 122 22.59 -10.01 -2.61
CA GLY A 122 22.30 -9.32 -3.86
C GLY A 122 23.35 -8.26 -4.17
N GLY A 123 23.79 -8.17 -5.43
CA GLY A 123 24.79 -7.20 -5.89
C GLY A 123 24.20 -5.98 -6.59
N VAL A 124 25.03 -5.10 -7.14
CA VAL A 124 24.59 -3.86 -7.82
C VAL A 124 23.68 -4.06 -9.04
N ASN A 125 23.85 -5.20 -9.73
CA ASN A 125 23.04 -5.59 -10.89
C ASN A 125 21.75 -6.31 -10.49
N LYS A 126 21.76 -6.94 -9.30
CA LYS A 126 20.62 -7.66 -8.75
C LYS A 126 20.44 -7.33 -7.27
N PRO A 127 20.14 -6.07 -6.93
CA PRO A 127 20.02 -5.67 -5.53
C PRO A 127 18.85 -6.38 -4.88
N VAL A 128 19.01 -6.63 -3.60
CA VAL A 128 18.00 -7.16 -2.70
C VAL A 128 17.92 -6.18 -1.54
N ALA A 129 16.70 -5.81 -1.17
CA ALA A 129 16.43 -4.97 -0.02
C ALA A 129 15.50 -5.72 0.94
N VAL A 130 15.80 -5.65 2.22
CA VAL A 130 15.06 -6.32 3.29
C VAL A 130 14.25 -5.27 4.03
N LEU A 131 12.94 -5.48 4.12
CA LEU A 131 12.04 -4.66 4.94
C LEU A 131 11.89 -5.25 6.33
N SER A 132 11.94 -4.38 7.33
CA SER A 132 11.68 -4.70 8.74
C SER A 132 10.92 -3.56 9.42
N MET A 133 10.45 -3.79 10.63
CA MET A 133 9.83 -2.79 11.50
C MET A 133 10.84 -2.33 12.55
N SER A 134 10.93 -1.02 12.79
CA SER A 134 11.65 -0.49 13.96
C SER A 134 10.86 -0.72 15.25
N ALA A 135 11.51 -0.51 16.40
CA ALA A 135 10.83 -0.48 17.70
C ALA A 135 9.78 0.65 17.82
N SER A 136 9.85 1.65 16.95
CA SER A 136 8.93 2.79 16.87
C SER A 136 7.88 2.63 15.76
N ASP A 137 7.63 1.39 15.32
CA ASP A 137 6.64 1.07 14.28
C ASP A 137 6.86 1.80 12.94
N ARG A 138 8.13 2.09 12.61
CA ARG A 138 8.51 2.65 11.31
C ARG A 138 9.08 1.58 10.39
N VAL A 139 8.77 1.68 9.11
CA VAL A 139 9.35 0.81 8.08
C VAL A 139 10.83 1.11 7.93
N VAL A 140 11.64 0.07 8.04
CA VAL A 140 13.08 0.11 7.87
C VAL A 140 13.44 -0.73 6.65
N LEU A 141 14.35 -0.21 5.83
CA LEU A 141 14.91 -0.93 4.69
C LEU A 141 16.41 -1.12 4.89
N ASP A 142 16.85 -2.37 4.94
CA ASP A 142 18.26 -2.73 4.85
C ASP A 142 18.66 -2.90 3.38
N TYR A 143 19.71 -2.20 2.98
CA TYR A 143 20.29 -2.26 1.64
C TYR A 143 21.71 -2.84 1.71
N TYR A 144 22.13 -3.46 0.60
CA TYR A 144 23.37 -4.20 0.54
C TYR A 144 24.16 -3.89 -0.73
N SER A 145 25.46 -4.16 -0.68
CA SER A 145 26.33 -4.27 -1.85
C SER A 145 26.47 -3.00 -2.68
N LEU A 146 26.67 -1.85 -2.03
CA LEU A 146 27.17 -0.67 -2.74
C LEU A 146 28.64 -0.84 -3.15
N PRO A 147 29.04 -0.28 -4.32
CA PRO A 147 30.44 -0.26 -4.73
C PRO A 147 31.34 0.38 -3.67
N ALA A 148 32.50 -0.21 -3.42
CA ALA A 148 33.49 0.33 -2.46
C ALA A 148 34.03 1.73 -2.84
N SER A 149 33.86 2.14 -4.09
CA SER A 149 34.17 3.50 -4.55
C SER A 149 33.24 4.58 -3.97
N LEU A 150 32.03 4.21 -3.54
CA LEU A 150 31.05 5.13 -2.96
C LEU A 150 31.32 5.29 -1.46
N ARG A 151 31.89 6.44 -1.08
CA ARG A 151 32.16 6.79 0.32
C ARG A 151 30.93 7.32 1.07
N VAL A 152 29.97 7.85 0.32
CA VAL A 152 28.70 8.40 0.79
C VAL A 152 27.59 7.56 0.19
N HIS A 153 26.64 7.15 1.02
CA HIS A 153 25.47 6.40 0.60
C HIS A 153 24.32 7.37 0.40
N GLU A 154 23.76 7.40 -0.81
CA GLU A 154 22.67 8.28 -1.19
C GLU A 154 21.57 7.48 -1.89
N VAL A 155 20.33 7.86 -1.62
CA VAL A 155 19.16 7.30 -2.31
C VAL A 155 19.04 7.99 -3.68
N ASP A 156 18.93 7.20 -4.74
CA ASP A 156 18.70 7.68 -6.11
C ASP A 156 17.20 7.90 -6.37
N SER A 157 16.38 6.91 -5.97
CA SER A 157 14.93 7.01 -6.00
C SER A 157 14.30 6.17 -4.90
N ALA A 158 13.22 6.67 -4.30
CA ALA A 158 12.42 5.92 -3.34
C ALA A 158 10.97 6.34 -3.48
N VAL A 159 10.11 5.36 -3.80
CA VAL A 159 8.68 5.58 -4.02
C VAL A 159 7.91 4.66 -3.09
N TYR A 160 7.00 5.26 -2.32
CA TYR A 160 6.17 4.56 -1.35
C TYR A 160 4.72 5.03 -1.43
N ILE A 161 3.83 4.25 -0.84
CA ILE A 161 2.43 4.61 -0.62
C ILE A 161 2.26 4.88 0.87
N PRO A 162 1.79 6.07 1.25
CA PRO A 162 1.43 6.36 2.64
C PRO A 162 0.16 5.61 3.04
N VAL A 163 -0.07 5.46 4.34
CA VAL A 163 -1.37 5.04 4.87
C VAL A 163 -2.43 6.03 4.36
N PRO A 164 -3.57 5.57 3.83
CA PRO A 164 -4.62 6.46 3.32
C PRO A 164 -5.17 7.33 4.44
N GLU A 165 -5.02 8.64 4.28
CA GLU A 165 -5.59 9.64 5.18
C GLU A 165 -6.43 10.61 4.37
N MET A 166 -7.54 11.04 4.97
CA MET A 166 -8.43 12.03 4.37
C MET A 166 -7.67 13.36 4.21
N GLN A 167 -7.59 13.84 2.98
CA GLN A 167 -6.97 15.11 2.61
C GLN A 167 -8.04 15.97 1.95
N ASP A 168 -8.20 17.22 2.40
CA ASP A 168 -9.13 18.18 1.80
C ASP A 168 -10.57 17.64 1.59
N GLY A 169 -11.06 16.82 2.51
CA GLY A 169 -12.40 16.21 2.44
C GLY A 169 -12.54 15.07 1.43
N GLY A 170 -11.43 14.46 1.01
CA GLY A 170 -11.44 13.34 0.07
C GLY A 170 -10.25 12.40 0.23
N TYR A 171 -10.20 11.40 -0.66
CA TYR A 171 -9.09 10.45 -0.75
C TYR A 171 -8.46 10.50 -2.13
N ASP A 172 -7.13 10.44 -2.18
CA ASP A 172 -6.39 10.35 -3.43
C ASP A 172 -6.26 8.89 -3.86
N VAL A 173 -7.13 8.49 -4.78
CA VAL A 173 -7.18 7.14 -5.33
C VAL A 173 -7.05 7.22 -6.85
N PRO A 174 -6.18 6.40 -7.49
CA PRO A 174 -6.14 6.30 -8.93
C PRO A 174 -7.49 5.85 -9.48
N ALA A 175 -8.00 6.51 -10.53
CA ALA A 175 -9.34 6.25 -11.07
C ALA A 175 -9.55 4.77 -11.47
N ARG A 176 -8.48 4.09 -11.93
CA ARG A 176 -8.49 2.67 -12.28
C ARG A 176 -8.74 1.72 -11.11
N LEU A 177 -8.48 2.18 -9.87
CA LEU A 177 -8.69 1.42 -8.65
C LEU A 177 -9.97 1.84 -7.92
N ALA A 178 -10.67 2.86 -8.41
CA ALA A 178 -11.76 3.46 -7.65
C ALA A 178 -12.95 2.50 -7.49
N ASP A 179 -13.29 1.76 -8.53
CA ASP A 179 -14.38 0.77 -8.47
C ASP A 179 -13.99 -0.42 -7.57
N ALA A 180 -12.74 -0.89 -7.63
CA ALA A 180 -12.22 -1.92 -6.75
C ALA A 180 -12.30 -1.52 -5.27
N VAL A 181 -11.93 -0.27 -4.94
CA VAL A 181 -12.09 0.29 -3.59
C VAL A 181 -13.57 0.34 -3.20
N GLY A 182 -14.44 0.77 -4.10
CA GLY A 182 -15.88 0.82 -3.87
C GLY A 182 -16.47 -0.55 -3.52
N TYR A 183 -16.13 -1.59 -4.27
CA TYR A 183 -16.59 -2.95 -4.00
C TYR A 183 -16.00 -3.53 -2.71
N VAL A 184 -14.72 -3.29 -2.41
CA VAL A 184 -14.11 -3.75 -1.15
C VAL A 184 -14.73 -3.05 0.05
N CYS A 185 -15.03 -1.76 -0.06
CA CYS A 185 -15.71 -1.02 1.01
C CYS A 185 -17.14 -1.53 1.21
N ALA A 186 -17.90 -1.70 0.13
CA ALA A 186 -19.24 -2.28 0.19
C ALA A 186 -19.23 -3.67 0.83
N ALA A 187 -18.27 -4.53 0.48
CA ALA A 187 -18.09 -5.84 1.10
C ALA A 187 -17.87 -5.74 2.62
N MET A 188 -16.98 -4.86 3.08
CA MET A 188 -16.73 -4.65 4.51
C MET A 188 -17.98 -4.14 5.25
N VAL A 189 -18.77 -3.29 4.61
CA VAL A 189 -20.04 -2.82 5.19
C VAL A 189 -21.05 -3.97 5.27
N TYR A 190 -21.21 -4.78 4.22
CA TYR A 190 -22.07 -5.97 4.28
C TYR A 190 -21.65 -6.99 5.35
N GLU A 191 -20.35 -7.15 5.60
CA GLU A 191 -19.85 -7.96 6.70
C GLU A 191 -20.33 -7.42 8.06
N ILE A 192 -20.27 -6.09 8.27
CA ILE A 192 -20.81 -5.44 9.48
C ILE A 192 -22.33 -5.65 9.55
N LEU A 193 -23.01 -5.60 8.40
CA LEU A 193 -24.46 -5.79 8.32
C LEU A 193 -24.92 -7.24 8.51
N GLY A 194 -24.00 -8.18 8.71
CA GLY A 194 -24.32 -9.60 8.89
C GLY A 194 -24.76 -10.30 7.60
N GLN A 195 -24.39 -9.77 6.44
CA GLN A 195 -24.73 -10.29 5.10
C GLN A 195 -23.48 -10.81 4.36
N PRO A 196 -22.88 -11.94 4.79
CA PRO A 196 -21.62 -12.43 4.24
C PRO A 196 -21.73 -12.87 2.77
N ASP A 197 -22.90 -13.34 2.32
CA ASP A 197 -23.12 -13.75 0.93
C ASP A 197 -23.03 -12.56 -0.02
N MET A 198 -23.62 -11.41 0.36
CA MET A 198 -23.52 -10.17 -0.40
C MET A 198 -22.09 -9.62 -0.40
N ALA A 199 -21.39 -9.71 0.74
CA ALA A 199 -19.98 -9.34 0.83
C ALA A 199 -19.10 -10.18 -0.12
N ALA A 200 -19.32 -11.49 -0.18
CA ALA A 200 -18.59 -12.38 -1.07
C ALA A 200 -18.83 -12.04 -2.56
N GLN A 201 -20.07 -11.73 -2.93
CA GLN A 201 -20.39 -11.28 -4.29
C GLN A 201 -19.68 -9.97 -4.66
N MET A 202 -19.63 -9.01 -3.73
CA MET A 202 -18.89 -7.76 -3.92
C MET A 202 -17.40 -8.00 -4.12
N VAL A 203 -16.78 -8.85 -3.31
CA VAL A 203 -15.36 -9.21 -3.49
C VAL A 203 -15.13 -9.90 -4.84
N GLY A 204 -16.07 -10.73 -5.30
CA GLY A 204 -16.00 -11.37 -6.62
C GLY A 204 -16.03 -10.40 -7.80
N ARG A 205 -16.57 -9.19 -7.62
CA ARG A 205 -16.58 -8.13 -8.64
C ARG A 205 -15.27 -7.35 -8.73
N VAL A 206 -14.34 -7.56 -7.80
CA VAL A 206 -13.04 -6.86 -7.81
C VAL A 206 -12.17 -7.40 -8.95
N ALA A 207 -12.25 -6.73 -10.09
CA ALA A 207 -11.36 -6.95 -11.23
C ALA A 207 -10.32 -5.83 -11.29
N LEU A 208 -9.03 -6.20 -11.24
CA LEU A 208 -7.95 -5.25 -11.47
C LEU A 208 -7.55 -5.30 -12.95
N PRO A 209 -7.46 -4.14 -13.63
CA PRO A 209 -7.09 -4.12 -15.03
C PRO A 209 -5.66 -4.67 -15.23
N GLU A 210 -5.52 -5.63 -16.13
CA GLU A 210 -4.22 -6.07 -16.64
C GLU A 210 -3.75 -5.14 -17.76
N LEU A 211 -2.42 -5.09 -17.98
CA LEU A 211 -1.79 -4.32 -19.06
C LEU A 211 -1.76 -5.10 -20.37
#